data_AF-A0AAU1UMM9-F1
#
_entry.id   AF-A0AAU1UMM9-F1
#
_cell.length_a   1.000
_cell.length_b   1.000
_cell.length_c   1.000
_cell.angle_alpha   90.00
_cell.angle_beta   90.00
_cell.angle_gamma   90.00
#
_symmetry.space_group_name_H-M   'P 1'
#
loop_
_entity.id
_entity.type
_entity.pdbx_description
1 polymer ?
#
loop_
_entity_poly.entity_id
_entity_poly.type
_entity_poly.pdbx_seq_one_letter_code
_entity_poly.pdbx_strand_id
1 'polypeptide(L)'
;MTLQRHAKSLVSNPRPHQLMAETLGPALEFWHGVALTAWFVCEGPYSRAPLSVVADYYSRTLTALAAAGCPVAPDLFEELRIAEEHLGPEEMIIKERREFPVDTAVGSFTMTSSLSSGSRREGFERVRDVVTRHRRAWAERYLDTYLQQLWRTSLVGVAQAHHRFVAAKGRPPTLIQFAQFATAAANQWTGGNLGALYTAIGEPAPAQQQRPARLLPSDGYDFAQRVYTALGGTAVDNDLR
;
A
#
# COMPACT_ATOMS: atom_id res chain seq x y z
N MET A 1 -7.59 13.61 4.98
CA MET A 1 -6.85 14.16 6.14
C MET A 1 -7.81 14.44 7.29
N THR A 2 -7.59 13.86 8.46
CA THR A 2 -8.45 13.99 9.65
C THR A 2 -8.02 15.11 10.60
N LEU A 3 -6.72 15.43 10.68
CA LEU A 3 -6.20 16.37 11.68
C LEU A 3 -6.57 17.83 11.46
N GLN A 4 -6.63 18.32 10.22
CA GLN A 4 -6.87 19.75 9.97
C GLN A 4 -8.19 20.24 10.57
N ARG A 5 -9.20 19.38 10.70
CA ARG A 5 -10.50 19.74 11.29
C ARG A 5 -10.54 19.63 12.82
N HIS A 6 -9.58 18.93 13.44
CA HIS A 6 -9.63 18.53 14.85
C HIS A 6 -8.27 18.61 15.56
N ALA A 7 -7.47 19.66 15.35
CA ALA A 7 -6.13 19.77 15.93
C ALA A 7 -6.07 19.67 17.48
N LYS A 8 -7.19 19.88 18.18
CA LYS A 8 -7.28 19.75 19.65
C LYS A 8 -7.71 18.36 20.12
N SER A 9 -8.13 17.46 19.23
CA SER A 9 -8.63 16.13 19.59
C SER A 9 -8.00 15.01 18.76
N LEU A 10 -7.82 13.85 19.38
CA LEU A 10 -7.31 12.66 18.71
C LEU A 10 -8.47 11.92 18.06
N VAL A 11 -8.48 11.86 16.73
CA VAL A 11 -9.52 11.18 15.95
C VAL A 11 -8.88 9.99 15.22
N SER A 12 -9.60 8.87 15.16
CA SER A 12 -9.13 7.69 14.43
C SER A 12 -9.05 8.00 12.93
N ASN A 13 -7.96 7.61 12.28
CA ASN A 13 -7.85 7.75 10.83
C ASN A 13 -8.80 6.75 10.16
N PRO A 14 -9.73 7.18 9.28
CA PRO A 14 -10.65 6.28 8.58
C PRO A 14 -9.94 5.40 7.54
N ARG A 15 -8.67 5.68 7.21
CA ARG A 15 -7.88 4.93 6.22
C ARG A 15 -6.51 4.55 6.79
N PRO A 16 -6.46 3.71 7.84
CA PRO A 16 -5.20 3.36 8.50
C PRO A 16 -4.23 2.62 7.58
N HIS A 17 -4.73 1.74 6.70
CA HIS A 17 -3.90 1.01 5.75
C HIS A 17 -3.29 1.90 4.66
N GLN A 18 -4.03 2.91 4.19
CA GLN A 18 -3.50 3.88 3.22
C GLN A 18 -2.34 4.67 3.85
N LEU A 19 -2.51 5.12 5.09
CA LEU A 19 -1.46 5.83 5.81
C LEU A 19 -0.21 4.96 6.06
N MET A 20 -0.41 3.71 6.42
CA MET A 20 0.70 2.73 6.54
C MET A 20 1.44 2.60 5.22
N ALA A 21 0.72 2.55 4.09
CA ALA A 21 1.31 2.46 2.77
C ALA A 21 2.11 3.71 2.40
N GLU A 22 1.55 4.89 2.65
CA GLU A 22 2.22 6.18 2.45
C GLU A 22 3.49 6.31 3.31
N THR A 23 3.48 5.73 4.52
CA THR A 23 4.63 5.78 5.44
C THR A 23 5.78 4.91 4.96
N LEU A 24 5.51 3.72 4.41
CA LEU A 24 6.54 2.82 3.88
C LEU A 24 7.17 3.31 2.57
N GLY A 25 6.49 4.19 1.84
CA GLY A 25 7.05 4.91 0.70
C GLY A 25 7.67 3.99 -0.37
N PRO A 26 8.88 4.32 -0.87
CA PRO A 26 9.56 3.56 -1.93
C PRO A 26 9.69 2.05 -1.67
N ALA A 27 9.86 1.63 -0.42
CA ALA A 27 10.00 0.21 -0.12
C ALA A 27 8.71 -0.56 -0.43
N LEU A 28 7.56 -0.02 -0.01
CA LEU A 28 6.29 -0.65 -0.33
C LEU A 28 5.98 -0.54 -1.83
N GLU A 29 6.20 0.62 -2.44
CA GLU A 29 5.98 0.81 -3.88
C GLU A 29 6.74 -0.24 -4.71
N PHE A 30 8.02 -0.48 -4.39
CA PHE A 30 8.81 -1.49 -5.08
C PHE A 30 8.31 -2.92 -4.78
N TRP A 31 8.25 -3.33 -3.51
CA TRP A 31 7.94 -4.71 -3.15
C TRP A 31 6.50 -5.11 -3.51
N HIS A 32 5.56 -4.19 -3.40
CA HIS A 32 4.19 -4.42 -3.86
C HIS A 32 4.10 -4.39 -5.38
N GLY A 33 4.81 -3.44 -6.01
CA GLY A 33 4.87 -3.32 -7.46
C GLY A 33 5.39 -4.58 -8.13
N VAL A 34 6.55 -5.09 -7.72
CA VAL A 34 7.13 -6.32 -8.30
C VAL A 34 6.24 -7.54 -8.07
N ALA A 35 5.60 -7.66 -6.91
CA ALA A 35 4.65 -8.73 -6.62
C ALA A 35 3.40 -8.64 -7.52
N LEU A 36 2.89 -7.43 -7.77
CA LEU A 36 1.80 -7.22 -8.72
C LEU A 36 2.23 -7.52 -10.16
N THR A 37 3.44 -7.10 -10.57
CA THR A 37 3.98 -7.44 -11.90
C THR A 37 4.06 -8.97 -12.06
N ALA A 38 4.57 -9.69 -11.06
CA ALA A 38 4.60 -11.15 -11.05
C ALA A 38 3.20 -11.75 -11.21
N TRP A 39 2.21 -11.23 -10.47
CA TRP A 39 0.84 -11.68 -10.61
C TRP A 39 0.27 -11.37 -12.00
N PHE A 40 0.49 -10.18 -12.54
CA PHE A 40 -0.02 -9.82 -13.87
C PHE A 40 0.62 -10.60 -15.01
N VAL A 41 1.90 -10.99 -14.89
CA VAL A 41 2.59 -11.83 -15.89
C VAL A 41 2.06 -13.26 -15.87
N CYS A 42 1.67 -13.78 -14.70
CA CYS A 42 1.27 -15.18 -14.57
C CYS A 42 -0.25 -15.38 -14.65
N GLU A 43 -1.05 -14.50 -14.04
CA GLU A 43 -2.49 -14.70 -13.80
C GLU A 43 -3.37 -13.54 -14.27
N GLY A 44 -2.79 -12.36 -14.45
CA GLY A 44 -3.55 -11.16 -14.75
C GLY A 44 -3.93 -11.01 -16.22
N PRO A 45 -4.94 -10.20 -16.54
CA PRO A 45 -5.37 -9.97 -17.93
C PRO A 45 -4.28 -9.30 -18.79
N TYR A 46 -3.39 -8.53 -18.18
CA TYR A 46 -2.32 -7.82 -18.88
C TYR A 46 -1.27 -7.33 -17.89
N SER A 47 0.01 -7.58 -18.19
CA SER A 47 1.13 -6.92 -17.52
C SER A 47 1.66 -5.76 -18.35
N ARG A 48 1.89 -4.61 -17.69
CA ARG A 48 2.52 -3.44 -18.31
C ARG A 48 4.01 -3.64 -18.60
N ALA A 49 4.64 -4.63 -17.96
CA ALA A 49 6.07 -4.91 -18.07
C ALA A 49 6.33 -6.41 -17.86
N PRO A 50 7.22 -7.04 -18.65
CA PRO A 50 7.76 -8.36 -18.34
C PRO A 50 8.65 -8.31 -17.08
N LEU A 51 8.93 -9.48 -16.50
CA LEU A 51 9.77 -9.57 -15.29
C LEU A 51 11.22 -9.17 -15.56
N SER A 52 11.72 -9.46 -16.76
CA SER A 52 13.04 -9.07 -17.27
C SER A 52 13.33 -7.56 -17.26
N VAL A 53 12.32 -6.68 -17.27
CA VAL A 53 12.51 -5.22 -17.27
C VAL A 53 12.13 -4.55 -15.94
N VAL A 54 11.89 -5.32 -14.87
CA VAL A 54 11.51 -4.81 -13.54
C VAL A 54 12.55 -3.84 -12.99
N ALA A 55 13.84 -4.08 -13.22
CA ALA A 55 14.92 -3.19 -12.78
C ALA A 55 14.78 -1.79 -13.37
N ASP A 56 14.51 -1.70 -14.68
CA ASP A 56 14.35 -0.42 -15.38
C ASP A 56 13.03 0.24 -15.03
N TYR A 57 11.95 -0.55 -14.97
CA TYR A 57 10.60 -0.07 -14.67
C TYR A 57 10.52 0.59 -13.29
N TYR A 58 11.17 0.01 -12.28
CA TYR A 58 11.23 0.55 -10.92
C TYR A 58 12.53 1.30 -10.61
N SER A 59 13.30 1.70 -11.63
CA SER A 59 14.62 2.35 -11.47
C SER A 59 14.61 3.56 -10.53
N ARG A 60 13.56 4.39 -10.60
CA ARG A 60 13.37 5.54 -9.70
C ARG A 60 13.27 5.11 -8.24
N THR A 61 12.45 4.09 -7.97
CA THR A 61 12.19 3.57 -6.63
C THR A 61 13.43 2.86 -6.09
N LEU A 62 14.13 2.09 -6.92
CA LEU A 62 15.40 1.45 -6.59
C LEU A 62 16.49 2.46 -6.25
N THR A 63 16.58 3.55 -7.02
CA THR A 63 17.51 4.65 -6.74
C THR A 63 17.20 5.31 -5.40
N ALA A 64 15.93 5.52 -5.06
CA ALA A 64 15.53 6.07 -3.77
C ALA A 64 15.90 5.14 -2.60
N LEU A 65 15.73 3.82 -2.76
CA LEU A 65 16.11 2.83 -1.76
C LEU A 65 17.63 2.75 -1.58
N ALA A 66 18.40 2.81 -2.68
CA ALA A 66 19.85 2.86 -2.64
C ALA A 66 20.37 4.14 -1.97
N ALA A 67 19.77 5.29 -2.27
CA ALA A 67 20.10 6.57 -1.62
C ALA A 67 19.76 6.56 -0.10
N ALA A 68 18.79 5.75 0.31
CA ALA A 68 18.48 5.48 1.71
C ALA A 68 19.37 4.39 2.34
N GLY A 69 20.44 3.94 1.67
CA GLY A 69 21.34 2.90 2.18
C GLY A 69 20.70 1.52 2.31
N CYS A 70 19.54 1.31 1.70
CA CYS A 70 18.74 0.08 1.80
C CYS A 70 18.53 -0.55 0.40
N PRO A 71 19.60 -0.86 -0.35
CA PRO A 71 19.49 -1.31 -1.74
C PRO A 71 18.78 -2.67 -1.84
N VAL A 72 18.17 -2.91 -3.00
CA VAL A 72 17.66 -4.23 -3.39
C VAL A 72 18.80 -5.01 -4.02
N ALA A 73 18.93 -6.30 -3.68
CA ALA A 73 19.98 -7.16 -4.21
C ALA A 73 19.82 -7.35 -5.74
N PRO A 74 20.88 -7.16 -6.54
CA PRO A 74 20.83 -7.37 -8.00
C PRO A 74 20.38 -8.78 -8.39
N ASP A 75 20.72 -9.79 -7.57
CA ASP A 75 20.37 -11.20 -7.78
C ASP A 75 18.86 -11.42 -7.91
N LEU A 76 18.03 -10.56 -7.32
CA LEU A 76 16.58 -10.60 -7.53
C LEU A 76 16.21 -10.53 -9.00
N PHE A 77 16.81 -9.60 -9.76
CA PHE A 77 16.42 -9.34 -11.14
C PHE A 77 16.84 -10.49 -12.06
N GLU A 78 18.01 -11.08 -11.81
CA GLU A 78 18.47 -12.24 -12.56
C GLU A 78 17.61 -13.47 -12.25
N GLU A 79 17.27 -13.71 -10.98
CA GLU A 79 16.38 -14.82 -10.62
C GLU A 79 14.96 -14.63 -11.18
N LEU A 80 14.44 -13.39 -11.23
CA LEU A 80 13.15 -13.09 -11.86
C LEU A 80 13.19 -13.35 -13.36
N ARG A 81 14.27 -12.95 -14.04
CA ARG A 81 14.49 -13.22 -15.47
C ARG A 81 14.53 -14.72 -15.75
N ILE A 82 15.29 -15.49 -14.97
CA ILE A 82 15.34 -16.95 -15.07
C ILE A 82 13.96 -17.56 -14.78
N ALA A 83 13.25 -17.09 -13.77
CA ALA A 83 11.92 -17.61 -13.45
C ALA A 83 10.92 -17.37 -14.60
N GLU A 84 11.00 -16.22 -15.29
CA GLU A 84 10.16 -15.88 -16.44
C GLU A 84 10.37 -16.81 -17.64
N GLU A 85 11.61 -17.23 -17.89
CA GLU A 85 11.95 -18.20 -18.95
C GLU A 85 11.35 -19.59 -18.69
N HIS A 86 11.10 -19.93 -17.42
CA HIS A 86 10.55 -21.21 -17.01
C HIS A 86 9.02 -21.19 -16.79
N LEU A 87 8.36 -20.07 -17.08
CA LEU A 87 6.91 -20.00 -17.04
C LEU A 87 6.30 -20.83 -18.18
N GLY A 88 5.12 -21.38 -17.94
CA GLY A 88 4.36 -22.17 -18.90
C GLY A 88 4.02 -21.40 -20.19
N PRO A 89 3.47 -22.11 -21.19
CA PRO A 89 3.01 -21.48 -22.42
C PRO A 89 1.94 -20.42 -22.14
N GLU A 90 1.83 -19.46 -23.06
CA GLU A 90 0.81 -18.43 -22.96
C GLU A 90 -0.59 -19.01 -23.24
N GLU A 91 -1.48 -18.91 -22.25
CA GLU A 91 -2.87 -19.34 -22.34
C GLU A 91 -3.79 -18.12 -22.40
N MET A 92 -4.67 -18.06 -23.40
CA MET A 92 -5.67 -16.98 -23.45
C MET A 92 -6.72 -17.13 -22.35
N ILE A 93 -6.95 -16.04 -21.61
CA ILE A 93 -8.04 -15.93 -20.63
C ILE A 93 -9.33 -15.62 -21.41
N ILE A 94 -10.21 -16.63 -21.55
CA ILE A 94 -11.50 -16.50 -22.21
C ILE A 94 -12.57 -16.11 -21.17
N LYS A 95 -13.18 -14.93 -21.31
CA LYS A 95 -14.24 -14.45 -20.41
C LYS A 95 -15.63 -14.94 -20.80
N GLU A 96 -15.92 -14.94 -22.09
CA GLU A 96 -17.17 -15.46 -22.63
C GLU A 96 -16.85 -16.31 -23.86
N ARG A 97 -17.40 -17.52 -23.87
CA ARG A 97 -17.45 -18.39 -25.03
C ARG A 97 -18.91 -18.55 -25.43
N ARG A 98 -19.26 -18.08 -26.62
CA ARG A 98 -20.60 -18.27 -27.20
C ARG A 98 -20.48 -19.16 -28.42
N GLU A 99 -21.25 -20.23 -28.42
CA GLU A 99 -21.36 -21.15 -29.55
C GLU A 99 -22.68 -20.85 -30.23
N PHE A 100 -22.62 -20.45 -31.49
CA PHE A 100 -23.79 -20.19 -32.31
C PHE A 100 -23.87 -21.28 -33.36
N PRO A 101 -24.92 -22.13 -33.36
CA PRO A 101 -25.17 -23.02 -34.48
C PRO A 101 -25.49 -22.16 -35.71
N VAL A 102 -24.76 -22.38 -36.79
CA VAL A 102 -24.96 -21.74 -38.09
C VAL A 102 -25.43 -22.82 -39.06
N ASP A 103 -26.70 -22.75 -39.42
CA ASP A 103 -27.28 -23.61 -40.44
C ASP A 103 -27.11 -22.96 -41.80
N THR A 104 -26.50 -23.68 -42.74
CA THR A 104 -26.36 -23.26 -44.14
C THR A 104 -27.02 -24.27 -45.07
N ALA A 105 -27.23 -23.88 -46.33
CA ALA A 105 -27.84 -24.74 -47.34
C ALA A 105 -27.06 -26.05 -47.61
N VAL A 106 -25.82 -26.16 -47.13
CA VAL A 106 -24.92 -27.32 -47.32
C VAL A 106 -24.73 -28.13 -46.01
N GLY A 107 -25.30 -27.69 -44.89
CA GLY A 107 -25.20 -28.36 -43.58
C GLY A 107 -25.10 -27.39 -42.39
N SER A 108 -25.12 -27.94 -41.17
CA SER A 108 -24.97 -27.19 -39.92
C SER A 108 -23.52 -27.22 -39.42
N PHE A 109 -23.00 -26.06 -38.99
CA PHE A 109 -21.72 -25.97 -38.29
C PHE A 109 -21.81 -25.04 -37.09
N THR A 110 -21.00 -25.29 -36.06
CA THR A 110 -20.97 -24.47 -34.84
C THR A 110 -19.91 -23.39 -34.95
N MET A 111 -20.32 -22.12 -34.98
CA MET A 111 -19.40 -20.98 -34.92
C MET A 111 -19.14 -20.63 -33.45
N THR A 112 -17.89 -20.74 -33.00
CA THR A 112 -17.49 -20.33 -31.66
C THR A 112 -16.95 -18.91 -31.69
N SER A 113 -17.60 -18.00 -30.95
CA SER A 113 -17.11 -16.65 -30.69
C SER A 113 -16.59 -16.57 -29.26
N SER A 114 -15.34 -16.17 -29.07
CA SER A 114 -14.72 -16.01 -27.76
C SER A 114 -14.26 -14.57 -27.53
N LEU A 115 -14.65 -13.98 -26.40
CA LEU A 115 -14.09 -12.72 -25.91
C LEU A 115 -12.93 -13.04 -24.96
N SER A 116 -11.70 -12.82 -25.42
CA SER A 116 -10.51 -12.90 -24.56
C SER A 116 -10.31 -11.58 -23.81
N SER A 117 -9.78 -11.66 -22.60
CA SER A 117 -9.44 -10.48 -21.80
C SER A 117 -7.96 -10.35 -21.48
N GLY A 118 -7.13 -11.25 -21.99
CA GLY A 118 -5.73 -11.35 -21.63
C GLY A 118 -5.13 -12.72 -21.85
N SER A 119 -3.92 -12.91 -21.34
CA SER A 119 -3.24 -14.18 -21.28
C SER A 119 -2.63 -14.44 -19.91
N ARG A 120 -2.47 -15.71 -19.58
CA ARG A 120 -1.87 -16.21 -18.34
C ARG A 120 -0.77 -17.22 -18.67
N ARG A 121 0.15 -17.44 -17.74
CA ARG A 121 1.24 -18.41 -17.86
C ARG A 121 1.39 -19.13 -16.53
N GLU A 122 1.38 -20.46 -16.54
CA GLU A 122 1.61 -21.24 -15.32
C GLU A 122 2.99 -20.95 -14.70
N GLY A 123 3.10 -21.06 -13.38
CA GLY A 123 4.36 -20.88 -12.64
C GLY A 123 4.40 -19.65 -11.73
N PHE A 124 3.25 -19.06 -11.38
CA PHE A 124 3.16 -17.94 -10.44
C PHE A 124 3.85 -18.23 -9.11
N GLU A 125 3.72 -19.44 -8.56
CA GLU A 125 4.33 -19.83 -7.29
C GLU A 125 5.85 -19.66 -7.34
N ARG A 126 6.48 -20.02 -8.47
CA ARG A 126 7.93 -19.90 -8.64
C ARG A 126 8.38 -18.45 -8.56
N VAL A 127 7.69 -17.55 -9.26
CA VAL A 127 7.99 -16.12 -9.25
C VAL A 127 7.68 -15.51 -7.88
N ARG A 128 6.53 -15.85 -7.29
CA ARG A 128 6.11 -15.40 -5.96
C ARG A 128 7.14 -15.78 -4.90
N ASP A 129 7.69 -16.99 -4.97
CA ASP A 129 8.64 -17.50 -3.98
C ASP A 129 9.99 -16.78 -4.08
N VAL A 130 10.45 -16.47 -5.30
CA VAL A 130 11.60 -15.58 -5.54
C VAL A 130 11.37 -14.21 -4.90
N VAL A 131 10.27 -13.53 -5.25
CA VAL A 131 9.94 -12.20 -4.69
C VAL A 131 9.84 -12.26 -3.15
N THR A 132 9.20 -13.30 -2.61
CA THR A 132 8.98 -13.44 -1.17
C THR A 132 10.28 -13.63 -0.42
N ARG A 133 11.19 -14.47 -0.93
CA ARG A 133 12.50 -14.70 -0.33
C ARG A 133 13.32 -13.41 -0.29
N HIS A 134 13.45 -12.72 -1.42
CA HIS A 134 14.21 -11.46 -1.49
C HIS A 134 13.60 -10.35 -0.64
N ARG A 135 12.26 -10.23 -0.62
CA ARG A 135 11.57 -9.27 0.24
C ARG A 135 11.82 -9.52 1.72
N ARG A 136 11.80 -10.79 2.17
CA ARG A 136 12.08 -11.16 3.56
C ARG A 136 13.53 -10.86 3.92
N ALA A 137 14.47 -11.29 3.08
CA ALA A 137 15.90 -11.01 3.29
C ALA A 137 16.19 -9.50 3.34
N TRP A 138 15.58 -8.72 2.46
CA TRP A 138 15.67 -7.26 2.50
C TRP A 138 15.07 -6.70 3.79
N ALA A 139 13.90 -7.18 4.21
CA ALA A 139 13.25 -6.69 5.42
C ALA A 139 14.06 -7.00 6.68
N GLU A 140 14.57 -8.22 6.80
CA GLU A 140 15.45 -8.64 7.91
C GLU A 140 16.71 -7.77 7.99
N ARG A 141 17.26 -7.38 6.83
CA ARG A 141 18.50 -6.61 6.78
C ARG A 141 18.32 -5.10 6.93
N TYR A 142 17.23 -4.54 6.39
CA TYR A 142 17.11 -3.10 6.18
C TYR A 142 15.85 -2.46 6.75
N LEU A 143 14.78 -3.21 7.05
CA LEU A 143 13.49 -2.60 7.38
C LEU A 143 13.55 -1.68 8.60
N ASP A 144 14.22 -2.10 9.67
CA ASP A 144 14.34 -1.30 10.89
C ASP A 144 15.13 -0.01 10.64
N THR A 145 16.33 -0.11 10.07
CA THR A 145 17.16 1.03 9.70
C THR A 145 16.43 1.99 8.76
N TYR A 146 15.70 1.45 7.79
CA TYR A 146 14.91 2.22 6.83
C TYR A 146 13.79 3.01 7.53
N LEU A 147 13.00 2.35 8.38
CA LEU A 147 11.93 3.00 9.15
C LEU A 147 12.50 4.07 10.09
N GLN A 148 13.63 3.78 10.74
CA GLN A 148 14.31 4.75 11.60
C GLN A 148 14.77 5.99 10.82
N GLN A 149 15.30 5.80 9.60
CA GLN A 149 15.68 6.90 8.73
C GLN A 149 14.47 7.74 8.32
N LEU A 150 13.38 7.11 7.86
CA LEU A 150 12.16 7.81 7.48
C LEU A 150 11.59 8.62 8.65
N TRP A 151 11.57 8.03 9.85
CA TRP A 151 11.16 8.71 11.07
C TRP A 151 12.04 9.93 11.36
N ARG A 152 13.36 9.76 11.36
CA ARG A 152 14.32 10.86 11.60
C ARG A 152 14.18 11.99 10.58
N THR A 153 14.08 11.66 9.29
CA THR A 153 13.89 12.67 8.24
C THR A 153 12.59 13.45 8.46
N SER A 154 11.52 12.76 8.85
CA SER A 154 10.23 13.39 9.18
C SER A 154 10.37 14.34 10.38
N LEU A 155 11.01 13.88 11.47
CA LEU A 155 11.27 14.70 12.66
C LEU A 155 12.11 15.93 12.37
N VAL A 156 13.22 15.77 11.64
CA VAL A 156 14.10 16.89 11.28
C VAL A 156 13.33 17.92 10.45
N GLY A 157 12.53 17.48 9.48
CA GLY A 157 11.70 18.37 8.67
C GLY A 157 10.70 19.18 9.52
N VAL A 158 10.05 18.53 10.48
CA VAL A 158 9.11 19.18 11.40
C VAL A 158 9.83 20.16 12.34
N ALA A 159 10.97 19.77 12.92
CA ALA A 159 11.77 20.62 13.80
C ALA A 159 12.27 21.88 13.06
N GLN A 160 12.75 21.73 11.83
CA GLN A 160 13.15 22.87 11.00
C GLN A 160 11.98 23.79 10.65
N ALA A 161 10.79 23.25 10.37
CA ALA A 161 9.59 24.04 10.14
C ALA A 161 9.15 24.80 11.41
N HIS A 162 9.24 24.16 12.57
CA HIS A 162 8.97 24.78 13.87
C HIS A 162 9.96 25.93 14.15
N HIS A 163 11.27 25.70 14.05
CA HIS A 163 12.27 26.73 14.27
C HIS A 163 12.09 27.93 13.34
N ARG A 164 11.77 27.70 12.06
CA ARG A 164 11.45 28.78 11.11
C ARG A 164 10.22 29.58 11.54
N PHE A 165 9.18 28.90 12.03
CA PHE A 165 7.99 29.56 12.55
C PHE A 165 8.32 30.43 13.76
N VAL A 166 9.08 29.90 14.73
CA VAL A 166 9.48 30.63 15.94
C VAL A 166 10.33 31.84 15.58
N ALA A 167 11.33 31.68 14.70
CA ALA A 167 12.17 32.78 14.24
C ALA A 167 11.35 33.90 13.57
N ALA A 168 10.31 33.54 12.80
CA ALA A 168 9.47 34.51 12.10
C ALA A 168 8.41 35.18 13.00
N LYS A 169 7.93 34.51 14.05
CA LYS A 169 6.82 34.99 14.89
C LYS A 169 7.22 35.42 16.31
N GLY A 170 8.46 35.11 16.72
CA GLY A 170 8.99 35.39 18.06
C GLY A 170 8.35 34.56 19.18
N ARG A 171 7.51 33.55 18.85
CA ARG A 171 6.83 32.71 19.84
C ARG A 171 6.55 31.30 19.30
N PRO A 172 6.44 30.29 20.18
CA PRO A 172 6.05 28.93 19.79
C PRO A 172 4.69 28.86 19.10
N PRO A 173 4.51 27.99 18.09
CA PRO A 173 3.21 27.78 17.46
C PRO A 173 2.23 27.12 18.43
N THR A 174 0.98 27.57 18.40
CA THR A 174 -0.15 26.83 19.01
C THR A 174 -0.33 25.48 18.31
N LEU A 175 -1.06 24.53 18.91
CA LEU A 175 -1.34 23.22 18.27
C LEU A 175 -1.98 23.38 16.87
N ILE A 176 -2.87 24.35 16.69
CA ILE A 176 -3.53 24.61 15.40
C ILE A 176 -2.51 25.07 14.35
N GLN A 177 -1.60 25.98 14.72
CA GLN A 177 -0.54 26.46 13.84
C GLN A 177 0.50 25.37 13.55
N PHE A 178 0.87 24.58 14.56
CA PHE A 178 1.78 23.45 14.41
C PHE A 178 1.20 22.40 13.46
N ALA A 179 -0.11 22.13 13.55
CA ALA A 179 -0.79 21.20 12.66
C ALA A 179 -0.67 21.60 11.16
N GLN A 180 -0.51 22.89 10.84
CA GLN A 180 -0.42 23.36 9.45
C GLN A 180 0.79 22.76 8.71
N PHE A 181 1.86 22.43 9.41
CA PHE A 181 3.06 21.83 8.81
C PHE A 181 3.41 20.44 9.39
N ALA A 182 2.87 20.06 10.55
CA ALA A 182 3.21 18.79 11.20
C ALA A 182 2.19 17.66 10.96
N THR A 183 1.04 17.94 10.32
CA THR A 183 -0.07 16.98 10.15
C THR A 183 0.36 15.66 9.50
N ALA A 184 1.18 15.70 8.44
CA ALA A 184 1.61 14.50 7.74
C ALA A 184 2.43 13.58 8.67
N ALA A 185 3.49 14.13 9.27
CA ALA A 185 4.36 13.43 10.21
C ALA A 185 3.58 12.89 11.42
N ALA A 186 2.67 13.70 11.99
CA ALA A 186 1.88 13.29 13.15
C ALA A 186 0.96 12.11 12.80
N ASN A 187 0.30 12.14 11.64
CA ASN A 187 -0.52 11.02 11.20
C ASN A 187 0.33 9.76 11.05
N GLN A 188 1.45 9.84 10.35
CA GLN A 188 2.31 8.69 10.03
C GLN A 188 2.89 8.02 11.27
N TRP A 189 3.36 8.81 12.25
CA TRP A 189 4.22 8.30 13.30
C TRP A 189 3.62 8.34 14.71
N THR A 190 2.67 9.22 14.96
CA THR A 190 2.08 9.39 16.30
C THR A 190 0.56 9.17 16.31
N GLY A 191 0.00 8.59 15.24
CA GLY A 191 -1.44 8.35 15.12
C GLY A 191 -2.27 9.64 15.16
N GLY A 192 -1.66 10.75 14.77
CA GLY A 192 -2.23 12.09 14.80
C GLY A 192 -2.02 12.86 16.11
N ASN A 193 -1.22 12.33 17.03
CA ASN A 193 -0.88 13.03 18.26
C ASN A 193 0.23 14.07 18.02
N LEU A 194 -0.20 15.31 17.78
CA LEU A 194 0.64 16.49 17.64
C LEU A 194 1.45 16.79 18.91
N GLY A 195 0.88 16.54 20.10
CA GLY A 195 1.60 16.72 21.37
C GLY A 195 2.79 15.76 21.49
N ALA A 196 2.58 14.48 21.18
CA ALA A 196 3.65 13.49 21.15
C ALA A 196 4.73 13.84 20.11
N LEU A 197 4.33 14.37 18.94
CA LEU A 197 5.28 14.82 17.93
C LEU A 197 6.07 16.06 18.39
N TYR A 198 5.43 16.98 19.12
CA TYR A 198 6.08 18.15 19.74
C TYR A 198 7.17 17.69 20.73
N THR A 199 6.85 16.72 21.58
CA THR A 199 7.82 16.13 22.51
C THR A 199 8.93 15.37 21.77
N ALA A 200 8.61 14.69 20.67
CA ALA A 200 9.60 13.96 19.88
C ALA A 200 10.64 14.88 19.21
N ILE A 201 10.30 16.15 18.92
CA ILE A 201 11.25 17.15 18.43
C ILE A 201 11.98 17.89 19.58
N GLY A 202 11.76 17.51 20.84
CA GLY A 202 12.43 18.08 22.01
C GLY A 202 11.75 19.32 22.60
N GLU A 203 10.54 19.66 22.14
CA GLU A 203 9.84 20.86 22.55
C GLU A 203 8.67 20.54 23.52
N PRO A 204 8.33 21.43 24.46
CA PRO A 204 7.19 21.23 25.34
C PRO A 204 5.87 21.44 24.59
N ALA A 205 5.01 20.43 24.58
CA ALA A 205 3.72 20.52 23.90
C ALA A 205 2.85 21.62 24.54
N PRO A 206 2.30 22.56 23.75
CA PRO A 206 1.53 23.69 24.30
C PRO A 206 0.17 23.27 24.89
N ALA A 207 -0.33 22.09 24.54
CA ALA A 207 -1.51 21.48 25.15
C ALA A 207 -1.52 19.97 24.89
N GLN A 208 -2.18 19.21 25.76
CA GLN A 208 -2.41 17.78 25.56
C GLN A 208 -3.67 17.55 24.72
N GLN A 209 -3.56 16.76 23.65
CA GLN A 209 -4.73 16.32 22.90
C GLN A 209 -5.41 15.15 23.62
N GLN A 210 -6.73 15.16 23.64
CA GLN A 210 -7.53 14.06 24.20
C GLN A 210 -8.32 13.37 23.09
N ARG A 211 -8.52 12.06 23.24
CA ARG A 211 -9.52 11.36 22.43
C ARG A 211 -10.90 11.87 22.87
N PRO A 212 -11.75 12.36 21.96
CA PRO A 212 -13.13 12.63 22.32
C PRO A 212 -13.77 11.32 22.81
N ALA A 213 -14.77 11.43 23.69
CA ALA A 213 -15.58 10.29 24.13
C ALA A 213 -15.99 9.44 22.91
N ARG A 214 -16.03 8.11 23.08
CA ARG A 214 -16.26 7.18 21.96
C ARG A 214 -17.42 7.70 21.09
N LEU A 215 -17.15 7.90 19.80
CA LEU A 215 -18.16 8.32 18.83
C LEU A 215 -19.26 7.26 18.67
N LEU A 216 -18.92 5.99 18.94
CA LEU A 216 -19.86 4.89 18.99
C LEU A 216 -20.03 4.41 20.44
N PRO A 217 -21.27 4.21 20.92
CA PRO A 217 -21.54 3.74 22.28
C PRO A 217 -21.06 2.29 22.52
N SER A 218 -20.74 1.54 21.46
CA SER A 218 -20.33 0.14 21.49
C SER A 218 -19.10 -0.13 20.61
N ASP A 219 -18.67 -1.39 20.56
CA ASP A 219 -17.73 -1.85 19.55
C ASP A 219 -18.26 -1.57 18.13
N GLY A 220 -17.33 -1.31 17.20
CA GLY A 220 -17.62 -1.03 15.81
C GLY A 220 -18.21 -2.23 15.08
N TYR A 221 -17.84 -3.46 15.49
CA TYR A 221 -18.42 -4.69 14.96
C TYR A 221 -19.91 -4.80 15.33
N ASP A 222 -20.25 -4.62 16.61
CA ASP A 222 -21.66 -4.62 17.07
C ASP A 222 -22.50 -3.52 16.40
N PHE A 223 -21.90 -2.36 16.13
CA PHE A 223 -22.56 -1.29 15.40
C PHE A 223 -22.79 -1.68 13.94
N ALA A 224 -21.77 -2.20 13.26
CA ALA A 224 -21.87 -2.65 11.87
C ALA A 224 -22.88 -3.80 11.72
N GLN A 225 -22.88 -4.77 12.64
CA GLN A 225 -23.83 -5.88 12.67
C GLN A 225 -25.26 -5.39 12.90
N ARG A 226 -25.48 -4.39 13.77
CA ARG A 226 -26.79 -3.75 13.96
C ARG A 226 -27.26 -3.01 12.72
N VAL A 227 -26.38 -2.26 12.07
CA VAL A 227 -26.70 -1.58 10.80
C VAL A 227 -27.02 -2.61 9.71
N TYR A 228 -26.21 -3.66 9.58
CA TYR A 228 -26.42 -4.74 8.62
C TYR A 228 -27.78 -5.43 8.83
N THR A 229 -28.10 -5.78 10.08
CA THR A 229 -29.39 -6.38 10.44
C THR A 229 -30.55 -5.41 10.16
N ALA A 230 -30.41 -4.13 10.52
CA ALA A 230 -31.44 -3.11 10.30
C ALA A 230 -31.70 -2.85 8.80
N LEU A 231 -30.70 -3.07 7.95
CA LEU A 231 -30.82 -2.98 6.49
C LEU A 231 -31.30 -4.30 5.83
N GLY A 232 -31.71 -5.30 6.62
CA GLY A 232 -32.23 -6.58 6.12
C GLY A 232 -31.13 -7.58 5.70
N GLY A 233 -29.89 -7.37 6.15
CA GLY A 233 -28.80 -8.30 5.94
C GLY A 233 -29.04 -9.64 6.65
N THR A 234 -28.84 -10.75 5.94
CA THR A 234 -28.95 -12.11 6.46
C THR A 234 -27.55 -12.60 6.85
N ALA A 235 -27.40 -13.10 8.08
CA ALA A 235 -26.13 -13.65 8.53
C ALA A 235 -25.69 -14.78 7.58
N VAL A 236 -24.51 -14.65 6.99
CA VAL A 236 -23.89 -15.74 6.23
C VAL A 236 -23.36 -16.72 7.27
N ASP A 237 -23.94 -17.91 7.31
CA ASP A 237 -23.54 -18.96 8.23
C ASP A 237 -22.07 -19.33 7.96
N ASN A 238 -21.20 -19.13 8.95
CA ASN A 238 -19.75 -19.34 8.83
C ASN A 238 -19.35 -20.80 9.11
N ASP A 239 -20.30 -21.74 9.04
CA ASP A 239 -20.09 -23.17 9.27
C ASP A 239 -19.45 -23.93 8.09
N LEU A 240 -18.72 -23.22 7.23
CA LEU A 240 -17.84 -23.83 6.22
C LEU A 240 -16.38 -23.45 6.51
N ARG A 241 -15.81 -24.11 7.52
CA ARG A 241 -14.36 -24.27 7.68
C ARG A 241 -14.03 -25.73 7.94
#